data_AF-A0A3D6DH35-F1
#
_entry.id   AF-A0A3D6DH35-F1
#
_cell.length_a   1.000
_cell.length_b   1.000
_cell.length_c   1.000
_cell.angle_alpha   90.00
_cell.angle_beta   90.00
_cell.angle_gamma   90.00
#
_symmetry.space_group_name_H-M   'P 1'
#
loop_
_entity.id
_entity.type
_entity.pdbx_description
1 polymer ?
#
loop_
_entity_poly.entity_id
_entity_poly.type
_entity_poly.pdbx_seq_one_letter_code
_entity_poly.pdbx_strand_id
1 'polypeptide(L)'
;VAVGQPFATSEDLPASFDVVLRSGDQLIRTDVVAITPHSVRIQIDVPPTMPSRALDAYLFTPASGTLFLGNACFVEDAAKGDVPPEFSASAPDPQEPDLGFSFPYQPNIMESIRNLLWHVPMWFAMFFIMGLGFVASLAQLRTDSIGWDMRAEAAVKTGLVFGLLGLATGSLWARWTWGAWWVSDPQLNGALVTVLLYSGYLVLRSAMGDDDRVGRLAAVYNVFAFVMLVILLMVLPRYTESLHPGKDGNPGFNSYDLDNSLRAVFYPAVIGWGALCYWMYTLRLRMNRCAHHLLSR
;
A
#
# COMPACT_ATOMS: atom_id res chain seq x y z
N VAL A 1 -13.84 15.17 -14.54
CA VAL A 1 -14.67 14.08 -13.97
C VAL A 1 -13.76 13.25 -13.09
N ALA A 2 -14.09 13.10 -11.82
CA ALA A 2 -13.36 12.25 -10.89
C ALA A 2 -13.91 10.81 -10.94
N VAL A 3 -13.05 9.83 -10.69
CA VAL A 3 -13.43 8.42 -10.55
C VAL A 3 -13.23 8.05 -9.09
N GLY A 4 -14.26 7.59 -8.38
CA GLY A 4 -14.16 7.23 -6.97
C GLY A 4 -15.33 7.70 -6.12
N GLN A 5 -15.09 7.94 -4.83
CA GLN A 5 -16.06 8.53 -3.91
C GLN A 5 -16.60 9.86 -4.48
N PRO A 6 -17.90 10.13 -4.36
CA PRO A 6 -18.44 11.42 -4.75
C PRO A 6 -17.89 12.51 -3.84
N PHE A 7 -17.44 13.62 -4.43
CA PHE A 7 -16.94 14.78 -3.69
C PHE A 7 -18.02 15.84 -3.46
N ALA A 8 -19.21 15.61 -4.02
CA ALA A 8 -20.40 16.42 -3.86
C ALA A 8 -21.62 15.51 -3.69
N THR A 9 -22.61 15.96 -2.92
CA THR A 9 -23.92 15.34 -2.83
C THR A 9 -24.87 15.92 -3.88
N SER A 10 -26.02 15.30 -4.09
CA SER A 10 -27.07 15.86 -4.97
C SER A 10 -27.71 17.14 -4.42
N GLU A 11 -27.45 17.49 -3.16
CA GLU A 11 -28.02 18.65 -2.48
C GLU A 11 -27.05 19.84 -2.45
N ASP A 12 -25.77 19.63 -2.79
CA ASP A 12 -24.77 20.68 -2.71
C ASP A 12 -24.94 21.72 -3.83
N LEU A 13 -24.72 22.98 -3.48
CA LEU A 13 -24.86 24.11 -4.40
C LEU A 13 -23.51 24.45 -5.06
N PRO A 14 -23.49 24.92 -6.33
CA PRO A 14 -22.27 25.36 -6.99
C PRO A 14 -21.43 26.37 -6.18
N ALA A 15 -22.11 27.25 -5.43
CA ALA A 15 -21.48 28.29 -4.60
C ALA A 15 -20.76 27.76 -3.36
N SER A 16 -20.92 26.49 -2.98
CA SER A 16 -20.19 25.88 -1.87
C SER A 16 -18.85 25.29 -2.28
N PHE A 17 -18.44 25.45 -3.55
CA PHE A 17 -17.18 24.94 -4.07
C PHE A 17 -16.43 26.07 -4.76
N ASP A 18 -15.11 26.08 -4.53
CA ASP A 18 -14.20 26.95 -5.24
C ASP A 18 -13.29 26.11 -6.13
N VAL A 19 -13.07 26.59 -7.36
CA VAL A 19 -12.06 26.03 -8.25
C VAL A 19 -11.10 27.13 -8.65
N VAL A 20 -9.82 26.85 -8.56
CA VAL A 20 -8.76 27.74 -9.06
C VAL A 20 -7.84 26.95 -9.96
N LEU A 21 -7.34 27.60 -11.01
CA LEU A 21 -6.25 27.05 -11.81
C LEU A 21 -4.92 27.63 -11.37
N ARG A 22 -3.85 26.86 -11.46
CA ARG A 22 -2.49 27.30 -11.14
C ARG A 22 -1.63 27.28 -12.38
N SER A 23 -1.00 28.42 -12.67
CA SER A 23 0.03 28.58 -13.70
C SER A 23 1.35 28.95 -13.02
N GLY A 24 2.27 27.98 -12.91
CA GLY A 24 3.52 28.19 -12.16
C GLY A 24 3.23 28.37 -10.67
N ASP A 25 3.47 29.56 -10.14
CA ASP A 25 3.20 29.96 -8.76
C ASP A 25 1.96 30.86 -8.60
N GLN A 26 1.29 31.23 -9.71
CA GLN A 26 0.15 32.15 -9.71
C GLN A 26 -1.17 31.41 -9.92
N LEU A 27 -2.22 31.91 -9.27
CA LEU A 27 -3.57 31.35 -9.34
C LEU A 27 -4.46 32.18 -10.27
N ILE A 28 -5.33 31.48 -11.00
CA ILE A 28 -6.26 32.05 -11.98
C ILE A 28 -7.69 31.75 -11.51
N ARG A 29 -8.53 32.78 -11.54
CA ARG A 29 -9.94 32.72 -11.19
C ARG A 29 -10.72 31.84 -12.15
N THR A 30 -11.67 31.09 -11.61
CA THR A 30 -12.65 30.35 -12.40
C THR A 30 -14.03 30.52 -11.79
N ASP A 31 -15.07 30.32 -12.60
CA ASP A 31 -16.46 30.33 -12.17
C ASP A 31 -17.03 28.92 -12.23
N VAL A 32 -17.55 28.43 -11.11
CA VAL A 32 -18.19 27.11 -11.05
C VAL A 32 -19.61 27.22 -11.62
N VAL A 33 -19.86 26.55 -12.74
CA VAL A 33 -21.13 26.61 -13.50
C VAL A 33 -22.09 25.50 -13.07
N ALA A 34 -21.56 24.29 -12.84
CA ALA A 34 -22.39 23.14 -12.48
C ALA A 34 -21.59 22.12 -11.67
N ILE A 35 -22.29 21.41 -10.80
CA ILE A 35 -21.73 20.33 -9.98
C ILE A 35 -22.61 19.09 -10.11
N THR A 36 -21.95 17.95 -10.24
CA THR A 36 -22.54 16.63 -10.04
C THR A 36 -21.65 15.88 -9.03
N PRO A 37 -22.11 14.75 -8.47
CA PRO A 37 -21.36 14.01 -7.47
C PRO A 37 -19.90 13.67 -7.86
N HIS A 38 -19.62 13.53 -9.17
CA HIS A 38 -18.29 13.18 -9.68
C HIS A 38 -17.73 14.18 -10.71
N SER A 39 -18.38 15.32 -10.92
CA SER A 39 -17.89 16.30 -11.89
C SER A 39 -18.21 17.73 -11.50
N VAL A 40 -17.21 18.59 -11.56
CA VAL A 40 -17.38 20.04 -11.57
C VAL A 40 -17.23 20.53 -13.01
N ARG A 41 -18.08 21.47 -13.42
CA ARG A 41 -17.94 22.22 -14.67
C ARG A 41 -17.61 23.65 -14.31
N ILE A 42 -16.50 24.13 -14.84
CA ILE A 42 -16.03 25.50 -14.65
C ILE A 42 -16.06 26.25 -15.97
N GLN A 43 -16.23 27.57 -15.87
CA GLN A 43 -15.96 28.53 -16.93
C GLN A 43 -14.72 29.33 -16.52
N ILE A 44 -13.87 29.63 -17.49
CA ILE A 44 -12.64 30.38 -17.27
C ILE A 44 -12.43 31.36 -18.42
N ASP A 45 -12.09 32.58 -18.05
CA ASP A 45 -11.54 33.56 -19.00
C ASP A 45 -10.02 33.40 -19.03
N VAL A 46 -9.49 33.05 -20.20
CA VAL A 46 -8.07 32.73 -20.36
C VAL A 46 -7.26 34.03 -20.36
N PRO A 47 -6.28 34.20 -19.45
CA PRO A 47 -5.48 35.43 -19.42
C PRO A 47 -4.55 35.50 -20.63
N PRO A 48 -4.25 36.72 -21.13
CA PRO A 48 -3.35 36.91 -22.27
C PRO A 48 -1.90 36.55 -21.96
N THR A 49 -1.50 36.62 -20.69
CA THR A 49 -0.18 36.28 -20.18
C THR A 49 -0.27 35.30 -19.01
N MET A 50 0.64 34.33 -18.96
CA MET A 50 0.74 33.39 -17.85
C MET A 50 2.15 32.80 -17.70
N PRO A 51 2.60 32.47 -16.46
CA PRO A 51 3.93 31.90 -16.23
C PRO A 51 4.16 30.54 -16.91
N SER A 52 3.12 29.72 -16.95
CA SER A 52 3.10 28.36 -17.49
C SER A 52 1.85 28.15 -18.33
N ARG A 53 2.01 27.56 -19.50
CA ARG A 53 0.89 27.17 -20.38
C ARG A 53 0.20 25.88 -19.94
N ALA A 54 0.82 25.11 -19.05
CA ALA A 54 0.20 23.96 -18.40
C ALA A 54 -0.44 24.43 -17.09
N LEU A 55 -1.74 24.17 -16.95
CA LEU A 55 -2.52 24.59 -15.80
C LEU A 55 -2.90 23.39 -14.95
N ASP A 56 -2.63 23.49 -13.65
CA ASP A 56 -3.15 22.54 -12.67
C ASP A 56 -4.50 23.06 -12.14
N ALA A 57 -5.42 22.16 -11.78
CA ALA A 57 -6.68 22.54 -11.15
C ALA A 57 -6.71 22.11 -9.68
N TYR A 58 -7.18 23.02 -8.82
CA TYR A 58 -7.48 22.75 -7.42
C TYR A 58 -8.98 22.98 -7.22
N LEU A 59 -9.68 21.96 -6.74
CA LEU A 59 -11.09 22.01 -6.38
C LEU A 59 -11.19 21.92 -4.86
N PHE A 60 -11.68 22.96 -4.23
CA PHE A 60 -11.93 23.01 -2.80
C PHE A 60 -13.34 22.52 -2.53
N THR A 61 -13.44 21.45 -1.73
CA THR A 61 -14.71 20.82 -1.39
C THR A 61 -14.92 20.89 0.12
N PRO A 62 -16.14 21.24 0.59
CA PRO A 62 -16.44 21.26 2.02
C PRO A 62 -16.32 19.88 2.68
N ALA A 63 -16.68 18.82 1.95
CA ALA A 63 -16.80 17.46 2.48
C ALA A 63 -15.59 16.57 2.22
N SER A 64 -14.75 16.87 1.23
CA SER A 64 -13.61 16.01 0.82
C SER A 64 -12.26 16.72 0.82
N GLY A 65 -12.22 17.98 1.25
CA GLY A 65 -11.02 18.81 1.23
C GLY A 65 -10.62 19.26 -0.17
N THR A 66 -9.34 19.53 -0.38
CA THR A 66 -8.84 20.02 -1.67
C THR A 66 -8.47 18.86 -2.59
N LEU A 67 -9.16 18.76 -3.72
CA LEU A 67 -8.83 17.85 -4.81
C LEU A 67 -7.86 18.53 -5.77
N PHE A 68 -6.83 17.79 -6.20
CA PHE A 68 -5.82 18.26 -7.15
C PHE A 68 -5.89 17.45 -8.44
N LEU A 69 -5.83 18.16 -9.57
CA LEU A 69 -5.67 17.58 -10.90
C LEU A 69 -4.50 18.29 -11.60
N GLY A 70 -3.36 17.60 -11.69
CA GLY A 70 -2.18 18.10 -12.39
C GLY A 70 -2.38 18.09 -13.92
N ASN A 71 -1.85 19.11 -14.61
CA ASN A 71 -2.00 19.28 -16.06
C ASN A 71 -3.47 19.17 -16.54
N ALA A 72 -4.38 19.82 -15.81
CA ALA A 72 -5.81 19.79 -16.09
C ALA A 72 -6.14 20.32 -17.49
N CYS A 73 -5.43 21.36 -17.95
CA CYS A 73 -5.53 21.85 -19.33
C CYS A 73 -4.24 22.56 -19.78
N PHE A 74 -4.16 22.79 -21.10
CA PHE A 74 -3.06 23.47 -21.75
C PHE A 74 -3.58 24.64 -22.58
N VAL A 75 -2.92 25.79 -22.49
CA VAL A 75 -3.26 27.01 -23.25
C VAL A 75 -2.19 27.25 -24.32
N GLU A 76 -2.58 27.24 -25.59
CA GLU A 76 -1.63 27.37 -26.70
C GLU A 76 -1.17 28.81 -26.93
N ASP A 77 -2.11 29.77 -26.88
CA ASP A 77 -1.91 31.14 -27.38
C ASP A 77 -1.47 32.16 -26.33
N ALA A 78 -1.35 31.78 -25.05
CA ALA A 78 -0.96 32.72 -24.00
C ALA A 78 0.54 33.07 -24.08
N ALA A 79 0.86 34.36 -23.97
CA ALA A 79 2.23 34.83 -23.89
C ALA A 79 2.84 34.51 -22.51
N LYS A 80 4.17 34.39 -22.45
CA LYS A 80 4.86 34.17 -21.18
C LYS A 80 4.93 35.49 -20.40
N GLY A 81 4.41 35.52 -19.19
CA GLY A 81 4.40 36.69 -18.32
C GLY A 81 3.56 36.45 -17.07
N ASP A 82 3.43 37.42 -16.18
CA ASP A 82 2.59 37.29 -15.00
C ASP A 82 1.10 37.27 -15.35
N VAL A 83 0.29 36.62 -14.50
CA VAL A 83 -1.17 36.63 -14.61
C VAL A 83 -1.66 38.04 -14.26
N PRO A 84 -2.42 38.72 -15.13
CA PRO A 84 -2.90 40.05 -14.82
C PRO A 84 -3.84 40.05 -13.60
N PRO A 85 -3.85 41.11 -12.77
CA PRO A 85 -4.58 41.15 -11.50
C PRO A 85 -6.08 40.81 -11.61
N GLU A 86 -6.71 41.16 -12.74
CA GLU A 86 -8.13 40.91 -12.99
C GLU A 86 -8.46 39.42 -13.18
N PHE A 87 -7.49 38.60 -13.60
CA PHE A 87 -7.59 37.14 -13.71
C PHE A 87 -7.09 36.42 -12.47
N SER A 88 -6.40 37.12 -11.58
CA SER A 88 -5.78 36.54 -10.40
C SER A 88 -6.83 36.08 -9.39
N ALA A 89 -6.54 34.95 -8.74
CA ALA A 89 -7.29 34.41 -7.62
C ALA A 89 -6.42 34.31 -6.36
N SER A 90 -7.08 34.33 -5.22
CA SER A 90 -6.47 33.92 -3.96
C SER A 90 -6.89 32.49 -3.66
N ALA A 91 -6.03 31.72 -3.00
CA ALA A 91 -6.46 30.47 -2.40
C ALA A 91 -7.58 30.78 -1.38
N PRO A 92 -8.69 30.02 -1.38
CA PRO A 92 -9.70 30.13 -0.33
C PRO A 92 -9.08 29.92 1.05
N ASP A 93 -9.71 30.48 2.08
CA ASP A 93 -9.29 30.22 3.45
C ASP A 93 -9.32 28.71 3.71
N PRO A 94 -8.26 28.14 4.34
CA PRO A 94 -8.24 26.71 4.65
C PRO A 94 -9.45 26.32 5.50
N GLN A 95 -10.33 25.50 4.95
CA GLN A 95 -11.39 24.85 5.70
C GLN A 95 -10.96 23.44 6.10
N GLU A 96 -11.17 23.08 7.36
CA GLU A 96 -11.06 21.68 7.75
C GLU A 96 -12.20 20.90 7.11
N PRO A 97 -11.91 19.84 6.34
CA PRO A 97 -12.93 19.09 5.65
C PRO A 97 -13.81 18.33 6.65
N ASP A 98 -15.14 18.39 6.48
CA ASP A 98 -16.10 17.59 7.26
C ASP A 98 -16.16 16.17 6.68
N LEU A 99 -15.13 15.37 6.98
CA LEU A 99 -14.87 14.09 6.32
C LEU A 99 -15.77 12.94 6.80
N GLY A 100 -16.51 13.09 7.90
CA GLY A 100 -17.28 11.98 8.50
C GLY A 100 -16.47 10.68 8.62
N PHE A 101 -17.00 9.56 8.11
CA PHE A 101 -16.22 8.35 7.84
C PHE A 101 -15.96 8.24 6.34
N SER A 102 -14.81 8.74 5.90
CA SER A 102 -14.38 8.67 4.50
C SER A 102 -12.94 8.20 4.38
N PHE A 103 -12.58 7.69 3.20
CA PHE A 103 -11.19 7.37 2.90
C PHE A 103 -10.49 8.65 2.45
N PRO A 104 -9.28 8.96 2.96
CA PRO A 104 -8.59 10.19 2.59
C PRO A 104 -8.33 10.20 1.09
N TYR A 105 -8.72 11.28 0.41
CA TYR A 105 -8.38 11.47 -0.99
C TYR A 105 -6.88 11.72 -1.11
N GLN A 106 -6.18 10.77 -1.70
CA GLN A 106 -4.74 10.85 -1.93
C GLN A 106 -4.52 11.09 -3.43
N PRO A 107 -4.14 12.29 -3.88
CA PRO A 107 -4.11 12.63 -5.31
C PRO A 107 -3.25 11.70 -6.16
N ASN A 108 -2.18 11.15 -5.59
CA ASN A 108 -1.22 10.30 -6.30
C ASN A 108 -1.65 8.84 -6.43
N ILE A 109 -2.50 8.33 -5.53
CA ILE A 109 -2.91 6.91 -5.49
C ILE A 109 -4.42 6.72 -5.56
N MET A 110 -5.21 7.79 -5.45
CA MET A 110 -6.66 7.82 -5.53
C MET A 110 -7.30 6.65 -4.76
N GLU A 111 -8.27 5.94 -5.35
CA GLU A 111 -8.95 4.79 -4.75
C GLU A 111 -8.05 3.56 -4.56
N SER A 112 -6.85 3.52 -5.16
CA SER A 112 -5.93 2.38 -4.98
C SER A 112 -5.39 2.28 -3.54
N ILE A 113 -5.51 3.35 -2.74
CA ILE A 113 -5.18 3.31 -1.30
C ILE A 113 -5.97 2.23 -0.55
N ARG A 114 -7.15 1.82 -1.02
CA ARG A 114 -7.93 0.73 -0.40
C ARG A 114 -7.20 -0.61 -0.44
N ASN A 115 -6.30 -0.82 -1.41
CA ASN A 115 -5.45 -2.00 -1.47
C ASN A 115 -4.54 -2.13 -0.24
N LEU A 116 -4.24 -1.02 0.45
CA LEU A 116 -3.51 -1.00 1.71
C LEU A 116 -4.12 -1.95 2.75
N LEU A 117 -5.45 -2.01 2.81
CA LEU A 117 -6.21 -2.81 3.79
C LEU A 117 -6.06 -4.33 3.60
N TRP A 118 -5.51 -4.73 2.46
CA TRP A 118 -5.28 -6.14 2.11
C TRP A 118 -3.79 -6.42 2.14
N HIS A 119 -3.04 -5.66 1.33
CA HIS A 119 -1.63 -5.86 1.07
C HIS A 119 -0.78 -5.81 2.35
N VAL A 120 -0.88 -4.73 3.14
CA VAL A 120 -0.02 -4.53 4.31
C VAL A 120 -0.37 -5.50 5.45
N PRO A 121 -1.66 -5.71 5.80
CA PRO A 121 -2.03 -6.75 6.76
C PRO A 121 -1.55 -8.16 6.38
N MET A 122 -1.57 -8.53 5.09
CA MET A 122 -1.03 -9.82 4.64
C MET A 122 0.48 -9.94 4.90
N TRP A 123 1.25 -8.88 4.69
CA TRP A 123 2.68 -8.86 5.04
C TRP A 123 2.89 -8.96 6.54
N PHE A 124 2.12 -8.25 7.38
CA PHE A 124 2.21 -8.40 8.83
C PHE A 124 1.87 -9.83 9.29
N ALA A 125 0.85 -10.44 8.71
CA ALA A 125 0.50 -11.83 8.97
C ALA A 125 1.63 -12.80 8.56
N MET A 126 2.29 -12.56 7.42
CA MET A 126 3.47 -13.32 7.00
C MET A 126 4.63 -13.15 7.99
N PHE A 127 4.99 -11.91 8.37
CA PHE A 127 6.06 -11.65 9.34
C PHE A 127 5.78 -12.35 10.67
N PHE A 128 4.55 -12.25 11.17
CA PHE A 128 4.13 -12.91 12.40
C PHE A 128 4.34 -14.42 12.34
N ILE A 129 3.81 -15.08 11.30
CA ILE A 129 3.89 -16.54 11.21
C ILE A 129 5.31 -17.03 10.90
N MET A 130 6.07 -16.31 10.07
CA MET A 130 7.48 -16.63 9.83
C MET A 130 8.31 -16.46 11.10
N GLY A 131 7.99 -15.49 11.96
CA GLY A 131 8.59 -15.32 13.28
C GLY A 131 8.31 -16.51 14.21
N LEU A 132 7.09 -17.06 14.21
CA LEU A 132 6.80 -18.31 14.92
C LEU A 132 7.61 -19.48 14.35
N GLY A 133 7.76 -19.55 13.02
CA GLY A 133 8.58 -20.54 12.35
C GLY A 133 10.05 -20.44 12.76
N PHE A 134 10.60 -19.22 12.83
CA PHE A 134 11.96 -18.95 13.30
C PHE A 134 12.19 -19.45 14.73
N VAL A 135 11.29 -19.11 15.66
CA VAL A 135 11.37 -19.58 17.05
C VAL A 135 11.27 -21.10 17.13
N ALA A 136 10.36 -21.72 16.36
CA ALA A 136 10.26 -23.17 16.28
C ALA A 136 11.53 -23.82 15.72
N SER A 137 12.17 -23.21 14.72
CA SER A 137 13.45 -23.69 14.19
C SER A 137 14.58 -23.58 15.21
N LEU A 138 14.67 -22.50 16.00
CA LEU A 138 15.64 -22.44 17.10
C LEU A 138 15.38 -23.52 18.15
N ALA A 139 14.13 -23.78 18.49
CA ALA A 139 13.76 -24.86 19.41
C ALA A 139 14.09 -26.25 18.83
N GLN A 140 13.89 -26.46 17.53
CA GLN A 140 14.32 -27.69 16.83
C GLN A 140 15.83 -27.88 16.94
N LEU A 141 16.63 -26.85 16.68
CA LEU A 141 18.09 -26.96 16.76
C LEU A 141 18.59 -27.27 18.18
N ARG A 142 17.85 -26.84 19.21
CA ARG A 142 18.19 -27.09 20.61
C ARG A 142 17.76 -28.47 21.10
N THR A 143 16.60 -28.96 20.65
CA THR A 143 15.94 -30.13 21.26
C THR A 143 15.85 -31.33 20.33
N ASP A 144 16.06 -31.14 19.03
CA ASP A 144 15.87 -32.13 17.97
C ASP A 144 14.49 -32.81 17.96
N SER A 145 13.46 -32.13 18.51
CA SER A 145 12.12 -32.71 18.64
C SER A 145 11.28 -32.49 17.39
N ILE A 146 10.82 -33.58 16.78
CA ILE A 146 9.94 -33.55 15.59
C ILE A 146 8.71 -32.62 15.73
N GLY A 147 8.22 -32.39 16.95
CA GLY A 147 7.13 -31.45 17.21
C GLY A 147 7.47 -29.99 16.87
N TRP A 148 8.72 -29.57 17.05
CA TRP A 148 9.22 -28.24 16.67
C TRP A 148 9.46 -28.15 15.16
N ASP A 149 9.99 -29.20 14.56
CA ASP A 149 10.12 -29.29 13.10
C ASP A 149 8.75 -29.13 12.39
N MET A 150 7.73 -29.87 12.83
CA MET A 150 6.37 -29.74 12.26
C MET A 150 5.78 -28.34 12.40
N ARG A 151 6.10 -27.63 13.50
CA ARG A 151 5.67 -26.24 13.72
C ARG A 151 6.37 -25.28 12.77
N ALA A 152 7.69 -25.42 12.61
CA ALA A 152 8.46 -24.61 11.67
C ALA A 152 7.95 -24.82 10.24
N GLU A 153 7.74 -26.07 9.82
CA GLU A 153 7.23 -26.39 8.49
C GLU A 153 5.82 -25.82 8.25
N ALA A 154 4.91 -25.98 9.22
CA ALA A 154 3.56 -25.45 9.12
C ALA A 154 3.56 -23.91 9.02
N ALA A 155 4.44 -23.25 9.77
CA ALA A 155 4.61 -21.81 9.74
C ALA A 155 5.11 -21.34 8.36
N VAL A 156 6.17 -21.96 7.81
CA VAL A 156 6.71 -21.60 6.49
C VAL A 156 5.66 -21.81 5.39
N LYS A 157 4.99 -22.96 5.36
CA LYS A 157 3.96 -23.26 4.36
C LYS A 157 2.80 -22.27 4.41
N THR A 158 2.41 -21.84 5.62
CA THR A 158 1.34 -20.84 5.79
C THR A 158 1.83 -19.46 5.40
N GLY A 159 3.00 -19.03 5.88
CA GLY A 159 3.58 -17.74 5.56
C GLY A 159 3.83 -17.54 4.07
N LEU A 160 4.19 -18.60 3.34
CA LEU A 160 4.38 -18.54 1.88
C LEU A 160 3.09 -18.18 1.15
N VAL A 161 1.92 -18.65 1.61
CA VAL A 161 0.62 -18.26 1.04
C VAL A 161 0.41 -16.75 1.18
N PHE A 162 0.67 -16.20 2.37
CA PHE A 162 0.54 -14.76 2.63
C PHE A 162 1.58 -13.94 1.87
N GLY A 163 2.81 -14.44 1.70
CA GLY A 163 3.83 -13.80 0.88
C GLY A 163 3.46 -13.76 -0.61
N LEU A 164 2.89 -14.84 -1.15
CA LEU A 164 2.39 -14.89 -2.52
C LEU A 164 1.20 -13.94 -2.74
N LEU A 165 0.26 -13.89 -1.79
CA LEU A 165 -0.85 -12.93 -1.82
C LEU A 165 -0.34 -11.48 -1.70
N GLY A 166 0.65 -11.23 -0.84
CA GLY A 166 1.33 -9.95 -0.71
C GLY A 166 2.01 -9.52 -2.01
N LEU A 167 2.72 -10.42 -2.69
CA LEU A 167 3.30 -10.14 -4.01
C LEU A 167 2.23 -9.84 -5.06
N ALA A 168 1.16 -10.63 -5.13
CA ALA A 168 0.10 -10.44 -6.11
C ALA A 168 -0.61 -9.09 -5.92
N THR A 169 -0.99 -8.78 -4.68
CA THR A 169 -1.63 -7.49 -4.33
C THR A 169 -0.68 -6.31 -4.50
N GLY A 170 0.63 -6.49 -4.26
CA GLY A 170 1.65 -5.47 -4.48
C GLY A 170 1.89 -5.19 -5.96
N SER A 171 1.96 -6.23 -6.79
CA SER A 171 2.10 -6.11 -8.25
C SER A 171 0.88 -5.44 -8.89
N LEU A 172 -0.33 -5.78 -8.42
CA LEU A 172 -1.55 -5.08 -8.81
C LEU A 172 -1.49 -3.60 -8.43
N TRP A 173 -0.99 -3.28 -7.23
CA TRP A 173 -0.83 -1.89 -6.81
C TRP A 173 0.15 -1.13 -7.70
N ALA A 174 1.30 -1.72 -7.98
CA ALA A 174 2.33 -1.14 -8.85
C ALA A 174 1.77 -0.80 -10.24
N ARG A 175 0.91 -1.66 -10.81
CA ARG A 175 0.28 -1.39 -12.11
C ARG A 175 -0.54 -0.11 -12.11
N TRP A 176 -1.27 0.16 -11.04
CA TRP A 176 -2.15 1.34 -10.95
C TRP A 176 -1.42 2.60 -10.47
N THR A 177 -0.35 2.45 -9.68
CA THR A 177 0.43 3.59 -9.17
C THR A 177 1.53 4.02 -10.13
N TRP A 178 2.23 3.08 -10.77
CA TRP A 178 3.42 3.34 -11.59
C TRP A 178 3.27 2.91 -13.06
N GLY A 179 2.09 2.42 -13.45
CA GLY A 179 1.83 1.99 -14.83
C GLY A 179 2.47 0.64 -15.21
N ALA A 180 3.18 -0.04 -14.31
CA ALA A 180 3.85 -1.31 -14.58
C ALA A 180 3.59 -2.33 -13.46
N TRP A 181 3.42 -3.61 -13.81
CA TRP A 181 3.22 -4.70 -12.84
C TRP A 181 4.42 -4.91 -11.90
N TRP A 182 5.60 -4.46 -12.33
CA TRP A 182 6.82 -4.53 -11.57
C TRP A 182 7.75 -3.39 -11.98
N VAL A 183 8.42 -2.79 -11.02
CA VAL A 183 9.46 -1.78 -11.24
C VAL A 183 10.72 -2.23 -10.50
N SER A 184 11.87 -1.69 -10.89
CA SER A 184 13.13 -1.99 -10.21
C SER A 184 13.21 -1.24 -8.87
N ASP A 185 12.45 -1.70 -7.89
CA ASP A 185 12.43 -1.18 -6.52
C ASP A 185 13.04 -2.20 -5.54
N PRO A 186 13.91 -1.77 -4.60
CA PRO A 186 14.56 -2.65 -3.63
C PRO A 186 13.61 -3.46 -2.75
N GLN A 187 12.44 -2.92 -2.37
CA GLN A 187 11.49 -3.63 -1.54
C GLN A 187 10.66 -4.64 -2.34
N LEU A 188 10.27 -4.29 -3.57
CA LEU A 188 9.62 -5.24 -4.48
C LEU A 188 10.54 -6.44 -4.74
N ASN A 189 11.78 -6.17 -5.15
CA ASN A 189 12.77 -7.22 -5.41
C ASN A 189 13.08 -8.01 -4.12
N GLY A 190 13.20 -7.35 -2.97
CA GLY A 190 13.40 -8.01 -1.68
C GLY A 190 12.24 -8.92 -1.28
N ALA A 191 11.00 -8.54 -1.56
CA ALA A 191 9.80 -9.35 -1.35
C ALA A 191 9.80 -10.60 -2.24
N LEU A 192 10.13 -10.46 -3.53
CA LEU A 192 10.24 -11.58 -4.45
C LEU A 192 11.33 -12.57 -4.01
N VAL A 193 12.52 -12.06 -3.71
CA VAL A 193 13.65 -12.88 -3.23
C VAL A 193 13.27 -13.60 -1.92
N THR A 194 12.56 -12.93 -1.01
CA THR A 194 12.08 -13.55 0.23
C THR A 194 11.16 -14.74 -0.04
N VAL A 195 10.18 -14.60 -0.93
CA VAL A 195 9.26 -15.68 -1.30
C VAL A 195 10.00 -16.83 -2.00
N LEU A 196 10.97 -16.53 -2.87
CA LEU A 196 11.82 -17.55 -3.49
C LEU A 196 12.69 -18.28 -2.46
N LEU A 197 13.23 -17.57 -1.47
CA LEU A 197 14.02 -18.15 -0.40
C LEU A 197 13.18 -19.13 0.44
N TYR A 198 11.97 -18.75 0.83
CA TYR A 198 11.06 -19.67 1.53
C TYR A 198 10.51 -20.79 0.64
N SER A 199 10.45 -20.59 -0.68
CA SER A 199 10.17 -21.69 -1.61
C SER A 199 11.33 -22.68 -1.64
N GLY A 200 12.58 -22.20 -1.57
CA GLY A 200 13.79 -23.01 -1.43
C GLY A 200 13.78 -23.89 -0.17
N TYR A 201 13.22 -23.42 0.95
CA TYR A 201 12.98 -24.25 2.14
C TYR A 201 12.10 -25.47 1.83
N LEU A 202 11.04 -25.31 1.04
CA LEU A 202 10.14 -26.41 0.67
C LEU A 202 10.84 -27.41 -0.28
N VAL A 203 11.61 -26.89 -1.25
CA VAL A 203 12.40 -27.71 -2.17
C VAL A 203 13.45 -28.52 -1.42
N LEU A 204 14.14 -27.91 -0.44
CA LEU A 204 15.10 -28.60 0.43
C LEU A 204 14.45 -29.78 1.14
N ARG A 205 13.29 -29.57 1.76
CA ARG A 205 12.58 -30.64 2.47
C ARG A 205 12.13 -31.76 1.54
N SER A 206 11.63 -31.42 0.34
CA SER A 206 11.21 -32.43 -0.63
C SER A 206 12.37 -33.24 -1.19
N ALA A 207 13.55 -32.64 -1.33
CA ALA A 207 14.73 -33.30 -1.88
C ALA A 207 15.38 -34.29 -0.91
N MET A 208 15.19 -34.10 0.39
CA MET A 208 15.81 -34.93 1.44
C MET A 208 15.04 -36.22 1.78
N GLY A 209 13.78 -36.36 1.33
CA GLY A 209 12.97 -37.55 1.59
C GLY A 209 12.84 -37.88 3.09
N ASP A 210 13.10 -39.14 3.45
CA ASP A 210 13.00 -39.67 4.82
C ASP A 210 14.31 -39.53 5.63
N ASP A 211 15.25 -38.66 5.22
CA ASP A 211 16.48 -38.46 6.01
C ASP A 211 16.14 -37.81 7.37
N ASP A 212 16.49 -38.50 8.47
CA ASP A 212 16.28 -38.03 9.85
C ASP A 212 16.90 -36.65 10.13
N ARG A 213 17.89 -36.22 9.33
CA ARG A 213 18.54 -34.91 9.45
C ARG A 213 17.78 -33.77 8.79
N VAL A 214 16.71 -34.06 8.03
CA VAL A 214 15.92 -33.04 7.31
C VAL A 214 15.42 -31.94 8.25
N GLY A 215 15.01 -32.29 9.47
CA GLY A 215 14.50 -31.32 10.43
C GLY A 215 15.55 -30.29 10.88
N ARG A 216 16.79 -30.74 11.15
CA ARG A 216 17.89 -29.82 11.51
C ARG A 216 18.33 -28.97 10.34
N LEU A 217 18.50 -29.55 9.15
CA LEU A 217 18.88 -28.80 7.95
C LEU A 217 17.84 -27.74 7.58
N ALA A 218 16.56 -28.11 7.61
CA ALA A 218 15.45 -27.19 7.39
C ALA A 218 15.42 -26.10 8.45
N ALA A 219 15.67 -26.41 9.73
CA ALA A 219 15.72 -25.42 10.79
C ALA A 219 16.85 -24.39 10.60
N VAL A 220 18.06 -24.82 10.23
CA VAL A 220 19.18 -23.91 9.90
C VAL A 220 18.78 -23.01 8.71
N TYR A 221 18.21 -23.60 7.66
CA TYR A 221 17.76 -22.85 6.49
C TYR A 221 16.71 -21.81 6.87
N ASN A 222 15.71 -22.17 7.68
CA ASN A 222 14.64 -21.27 8.08
C ASN A 222 15.15 -20.10 8.93
N VAL A 223 16.12 -20.35 9.81
CA VAL A 223 16.82 -19.31 10.58
C VAL A 223 17.49 -18.32 9.65
N PHE A 224 18.26 -18.81 8.67
CA PHE A 224 18.88 -17.97 7.65
C PHE A 224 17.83 -17.20 6.84
N ALA A 225 16.76 -17.87 6.41
CA ALA A 225 15.70 -17.26 5.62
C ALA A 225 14.98 -16.13 6.35
N PHE A 226 14.72 -16.29 7.65
CA PHE A 226 14.10 -15.25 8.46
C PHE A 226 15.00 -14.03 8.63
N VAL A 227 16.31 -14.24 8.86
CA VAL A 227 17.28 -13.14 8.91
C VAL A 227 17.33 -12.40 7.57
N MET A 228 17.35 -13.12 6.45
CA MET A 228 17.29 -12.51 5.12
C MET A 228 15.97 -11.78 4.88
N LEU A 229 14.83 -12.31 5.31
CA LEU A 229 13.53 -11.61 5.25
C LEU A 229 13.59 -10.25 5.96
N VAL A 230 14.16 -10.20 7.17
CA VAL A 230 14.33 -8.94 7.91
C VAL A 230 15.27 -8.00 7.17
N ILE A 231 16.39 -8.50 6.65
CA ILE A 231 17.34 -7.67 5.91
C ILE A 231 16.70 -7.12 4.63
N LEU A 232 16.07 -7.95 3.81
CA LEU A 232 15.53 -7.58 2.51
C LEU A 232 14.34 -6.63 2.61
N LEU A 233 13.47 -6.81 3.62
CA LEU A 233 12.22 -6.03 3.73
C LEU A 233 12.29 -4.90 4.74
N MET A 234 13.16 -4.98 5.75
CA MET A 234 13.29 -3.94 6.77
C MET A 234 14.60 -3.17 6.63
N VAL A 235 15.74 -3.84 6.46
CA VAL A 235 17.04 -3.14 6.49
C VAL A 235 17.34 -2.47 5.15
N LEU A 236 17.48 -3.27 4.08
CA LEU A 236 17.90 -2.83 2.75
C LEU A 236 17.10 -1.62 2.24
N PRO A 237 15.75 -1.60 2.30
CA PRO A 237 15.00 -0.52 1.70
C PRO A 237 15.09 0.81 2.44
N ARG A 238 15.75 0.86 3.62
CA ARG A 238 16.06 2.10 4.35
C ARG A 238 17.39 2.74 3.92
N TYR A 239 18.21 2.02 3.17
CA TYR A 239 19.54 2.47 2.70
C TYR A 239 19.58 2.70 1.18
N THR A 240 18.43 2.66 0.53
CA THR A 240 18.29 2.79 -0.93
C THR A 240 17.07 3.63 -1.24
N GLU A 241 17.15 4.46 -2.30
CA GLU A 241 15.98 5.13 -2.83
C GLU A 241 14.92 4.09 -3.22
N SER A 242 13.66 4.35 -2.86
CA SER A 242 12.57 3.42 -3.06
C SER A 242 11.32 4.19 -3.39
N LEU A 243 10.62 3.74 -4.44
CA LEU A 243 9.33 4.29 -4.86
C LEU A 243 8.21 3.89 -3.89
N HIS A 244 8.49 2.94 -2.99
CA HIS A 244 7.50 2.42 -2.06
C HIS A 244 7.09 3.49 -1.02
N PRO A 245 5.78 3.78 -0.86
CA PRO A 245 5.30 4.81 0.05
C PRO A 245 5.83 4.65 1.50
N GLY A 246 6.18 5.76 2.15
CA GLY A 246 6.58 5.82 3.56
C GLY A 246 8.08 5.73 3.86
N LYS A 247 8.96 6.12 2.93
CA LYS A 247 10.42 5.98 3.07
C LYS A 247 11.25 7.26 2.96
N ASP A 248 10.74 8.32 2.32
CA ASP A 248 11.34 9.66 2.42
C ASP A 248 11.01 10.27 3.79
N GLY A 249 11.86 9.99 4.80
CA GLY A 249 11.88 10.72 6.06
C GLY A 249 10.66 10.62 6.98
N ASN A 250 9.64 9.84 6.62
CA ASN A 250 8.48 9.58 7.48
C ASN A 250 8.07 8.11 7.43
N PRO A 251 8.41 7.31 8.47
CA PRO A 251 8.21 5.87 8.47
C PRO A 251 6.71 5.55 8.54
N GLY A 252 6.12 5.28 7.36
CA GLY A 252 4.78 4.74 7.23
C GLY A 252 3.68 5.66 7.78
N PHE A 253 3.13 6.50 6.91
CA PHE A 253 1.95 7.34 7.19
C PHE A 253 2.22 8.40 8.25
N ASN A 254 2.31 9.67 7.84
CA ASN A 254 2.28 10.77 8.80
C ASN A 254 1.03 10.63 9.68
N SER A 255 1.07 11.17 10.90
CA SER A 255 -0.11 11.20 11.78
C SER A 255 -1.34 11.82 11.09
N TYR A 256 -1.09 12.65 10.06
CA TYR A 256 -2.05 13.29 9.15
C TYR A 256 -2.54 12.43 7.96
N ASP A 257 -1.80 11.43 7.47
CA ASP A 257 -2.18 10.63 6.26
C ASP A 257 -3.01 9.38 6.59
N LEU A 258 -2.94 8.92 7.84
CA LEU A 258 -3.89 7.97 8.42
C LEU A 258 -4.93 8.78 9.18
N ASP A 259 -5.89 9.34 8.44
CA ASP A 259 -7.12 9.86 9.03
C ASP A 259 -7.72 8.80 9.99
N ASN A 260 -8.39 9.24 11.05
CA ASN A 260 -8.97 8.37 12.07
C ASN A 260 -9.88 7.30 11.44
N SER A 261 -10.53 7.62 10.32
CA SER A 261 -11.34 6.72 9.49
C SER A 261 -10.53 5.55 8.91
N LEU A 262 -9.34 5.81 8.35
CA LEU A 262 -8.50 4.76 7.76
C LEU A 262 -7.96 3.83 8.85
N ARG A 263 -7.57 4.36 10.01
CA ARG A 263 -7.14 3.56 11.17
C ARG A 263 -8.24 2.64 11.69
N ALA A 264 -9.48 3.11 11.72
CA ALA A 264 -10.64 2.35 12.18
C ALA A 264 -10.89 1.09 11.34
N VAL A 265 -10.48 1.06 10.07
CA VAL A 265 -10.58 -0.14 9.21
C VAL A 265 -9.28 -0.93 9.18
N PHE A 266 -8.14 -0.24 9.14
CA PHE A 266 -6.83 -0.86 8.99
C PHE A 266 -6.50 -1.81 10.16
N TYR A 267 -6.69 -1.39 11.41
CA TYR A 267 -6.33 -2.24 12.56
C TYR A 267 -7.22 -3.48 12.67
N PRO A 268 -8.55 -3.42 12.52
CA PRO A 268 -9.37 -4.61 12.42
C PRO A 268 -8.95 -5.53 11.27
N ALA A 269 -8.53 -4.97 10.12
CA ALA A 269 -8.00 -5.78 9.02
C ALA A 269 -6.70 -6.50 9.41
N VAL A 270 -5.76 -5.83 10.09
CA VAL A 270 -4.53 -6.46 10.62
C VAL A 270 -4.87 -7.62 11.56
N ILE A 271 -5.81 -7.41 12.48
CA ILE A 271 -6.26 -8.46 13.41
C ILE A 271 -6.92 -9.61 12.65
N GLY A 272 -7.81 -9.31 11.70
CA GLY A 272 -8.53 -10.30 10.90
C GLY A 272 -7.60 -11.17 10.06
N TRP A 273 -6.65 -10.56 9.32
CA TRP A 273 -5.65 -11.27 8.54
C TRP A 273 -4.69 -12.06 9.42
N GLY A 274 -4.28 -11.51 10.57
CA GLY A 274 -3.47 -12.21 11.57
C GLY A 274 -4.17 -13.44 12.15
N ALA A 275 -5.46 -13.31 12.51
CA ALA A 275 -6.27 -14.40 13.02
C ALA A 275 -6.50 -15.49 11.96
N LEU A 276 -6.80 -15.09 10.72
CA LEU A 276 -6.93 -16.02 9.58
C LEU A 276 -5.63 -16.78 9.34
N CYS A 277 -4.50 -16.08 9.33
CA CYS A 277 -3.17 -16.68 9.18
C CYS A 277 -2.88 -17.69 10.27
N TYR A 278 -3.13 -17.31 11.53
CA TYR A 278 -2.91 -18.20 12.65
C TYR A 278 -3.84 -19.43 12.60
N TRP A 279 -5.11 -19.24 12.23
CA TRP A 279 -6.04 -20.35 12.03
C TRP A 279 -5.55 -21.33 10.95
N MET A 280 -5.15 -20.82 9.77
CA MET A 280 -4.58 -21.64 8.70
C MET A 280 -3.34 -22.41 9.17
N TYR A 281 -2.46 -21.76 9.95
CA TYR A 281 -1.31 -22.41 10.56
C TYR A 281 -1.71 -23.56 11.50
N THR A 282 -2.71 -23.36 12.35
CA THR A 282 -3.18 -24.43 13.25
C THR A 282 -3.75 -25.63 12.49
N LEU A 283 -4.46 -25.39 11.38
CA LEU A 283 -4.95 -26.47 10.51
C LEU A 283 -3.79 -27.23 9.88
N ARG A 284 -2.81 -26.51 9.33
CA ARG A 284 -1.62 -27.14 8.73
C ARG A 284 -0.83 -27.96 9.73
N LEU A 285 -0.66 -27.46 10.96
CA LEU A 285 0.01 -28.19 12.03
C LEU A 285 -0.75 -29.47 12.44
N ARG A 286 -2.08 -29.42 12.51
CA ARG A 286 -2.91 -30.61 12.77
C ARG A 286 -2.76 -31.64 11.66
N MET A 287 -2.77 -31.21 10.39
CA MET A 287 -2.54 -32.09 9.24
C MET A 287 -1.18 -32.79 9.32
N ASN A 288 -0.11 -32.04 9.64
CA ASN A 288 1.24 -32.61 9.78
C ASN A 288 1.29 -33.67 10.88
N ARG A 289 0.65 -33.42 12.04
CA ARG A 289 0.58 -34.38 13.15
C ARG A 289 -0.19 -35.64 12.75
N CYS A 290 -1.34 -35.50 12.08
CA CYS A 290 -2.11 -36.63 11.59
C CYS A 290 -1.30 -37.48 10.59
N ALA A 291 -0.62 -36.83 9.63
CA ALA A 291 0.22 -37.52 8.66
C ALA A 291 1.35 -38.30 9.36
N HIS A 292 2.04 -37.68 10.31
CA HIS A 292 3.09 -38.35 11.07
C HIS A 292 2.56 -39.56 11.85
N HIS A 293 1.44 -39.43 12.56
CA HIS A 293 0.83 -40.53 13.30
C HIS A 293 0.39 -41.70 12.42
N LEU A 294 0.02 -41.44 11.16
CA LEU A 294 -0.38 -42.49 10.21
C LEU A 294 0.83 -43.20 9.60
N LEU A 295 1.93 -42.48 9.36
CA LEU A 295 3.16 -43.04 8.79
C LEU A 295 4.06 -43.72 9.84
N SER A 296 3.90 -43.37 11.11
CA SER A 296 4.63 -43.98 12.23
C SER A 296 3.97 -45.24 12.81
N ARG A 297 2.87 -45.72 12.20
CA ARG A 297 2.16 -46.96 12.56
C ARG A 297 2.52 -48.06 11.58
#